data_AF-A0A3R8WZ08-F1
#
_entry.id   AF-A0A3R8WZ08-F1
#
_cell.length_a   1.000
_cell.length_b   1.000
_cell.length_c   1.000
_cell.angle_alpha   90.00
_cell.angle_beta   90.00
_cell.angle_gamma   90.00
#
_symmetry.space_group_name_H-M   'P 1'
#
loop_
_entity.id
_entity.type
_entity.pdbx_description
1 polymer ?
#
loop_
_entity_poly.entity_id
_entity_poly.type
_entity_poly.pdbx_seq_one_letter_code
_entity_poly.pdbx_strand_id
1 'polypeptide(L)' 'MAVDLPIPAPSGFDCWNRSLQGAFKKGVLAFLDGKPVSDCPYRDKRKDDGRLSWSRSYITAWHSGYQHCQRQQEAASE' A
#
# COMPACT_ATOMS: atom_id res chain seq x y z
N MET A 1 -16.07 6.39 -5.11
CA MET A 1 -16.05 5.07 -5.75
C MET A 1 -15.38 4.09 -4.79
N ALA A 2 -16.12 3.13 -4.25
CA ALA A 2 -15.51 2.02 -3.54
C ALA A 2 -14.87 1.12 -4.61
N VAL A 3 -13.54 1.12 -4.70
CA VAL A 3 -12.84 0.13 -5.50
C VAL A 3 -12.97 -1.19 -4.78
N ASP A 4 -13.68 -2.13 -5.40
CA ASP A 4 -13.70 -3.52 -4.95
C ASP A 4 -12.29 -4.06 -5.15
N LEU A 5 -11.62 -4.44 -4.05
CA LEU A 5 -10.27 -4.97 -4.15
C LEU A 5 -10.39 -6.44 -4.56
N PRO A 6 -9.70 -6.89 -5.62
CA PRO A 6 -9.79 -8.28 -6.07
C PRO A 6 -9.10 -9.27 -5.12
N ILE A 7 -8.52 -8.80 -4.02
CA ILE A 7 -7.74 -9.58 -3.07
C ILE A 7 -8.21 -9.24 -1.64
N PRO A 8 -8.42 -10.24 -0.77
CA PRO A 8 -8.84 -10.02 0.60
C PRO A 8 -7.81 -9.17 1.35
N ALA A 9 -8.29 -8.18 2.11
CA ALA A 9 -7.41 -7.32 2.89
C ALA A 9 -6.70 -8.11 4.02
N PRO A 10 -5.50 -7.67 4.47
CA PRO A 10 -4.80 -8.31 5.57
C PRO A 10 -5.61 -8.24 6.88
N SER A 11 -5.34 -9.15 7.81
CA SER A 11 -6.03 -9.17 9.10
C SER A 11 -5.86 -7.84 9.85
N GLY A 12 -6.96 -7.34 10.41
CA GLY A 12 -6.99 -6.06 11.12
C GLY A 12 -6.94 -4.81 10.22
N PHE A 13 -7.10 -4.94 8.90
CA PHE A 13 -7.17 -3.81 7.97
C PHE A 13 -8.27 -2.80 8.32
N ASP A 14 -9.42 -3.27 8.80
CA ASP A 14 -10.55 -2.39 9.16
C ASP A 14 -10.24 -1.50 10.36
N CYS A 15 -9.29 -1.89 11.20
CA CYS A 15 -8.81 -1.09 12.34
C CYS A 15 -7.83 0.03 11.92
N TRP A 16 -7.37 0.04 10.67
CA TRP A 16 -6.49 1.10 10.17
C TRP A 16 -7.29 2.38 9.98
N ASN A 17 -6.64 3.54 10.12
CA ASN A 17 -7.30 4.79 9.77
C ASN A 17 -7.66 4.81 8.26
N ARG A 18 -8.76 5.49 7.90
CA ARG A 18 -9.29 5.52 6.52
C ARG A 18 -8.26 5.99 5.49
N SER A 19 -7.36 6.88 5.88
CA SER A 19 -6.33 7.42 4.99
C SER A 19 -5.26 6.36 4.66
N LEU A 20 -4.84 5.55 5.63
CA LEU A 20 -3.92 4.42 5.44
C LEU A 20 -4.58 3.30 4.66
N GLN A 21 -5.87 3.02 4.90
CA GLN A 21 -6.64 2.10 4.07
C GLN A 21 -6.65 2.57 2.60
N GLY A 22 -6.83 3.87 2.37
CA GLY A 22 -6.74 4.46 1.04
C GLY A 22 -5.35 4.31 0.40
N ALA A 23 -4.27 4.45 1.19
CA ALA A 23 -2.91 4.23 0.70
C ALA A 23 -2.65 2.76 0.31
N PHE A 24 -3.10 1.81 1.13
CA PHE A 24 -3.06 0.40 0.81
C PHE A 24 -3.80 0.08 -0.49
N LYS A 25 -5.04 0.57 -0.65
CA LYS A 25 -5.85 0.40 -1.87
C LYS A 25 -5.11 0.91 -3.11
N LYS A 26 -4.45 2.07 -3.01
CA LYS A 26 -3.64 2.61 -4.11
C LYS A 26 -2.43 1.72 -4.45
N GLY A 27 -1.82 1.07 -3.47
CA GLY A 27 -0.74 0.12 -3.69
C GLY A 27 -1.20 -1.12 -4.45
N VAL A 28 -2.36 -1.66 -4.06
CA VAL A 28 -3.01 -2.77 -4.79
C VAL A 28 -3.29 -2.38 -6.24
N LEU A 29 -3.94 -1.23 -6.46
CA LEU A 29 -4.26 -0.75 -7.81
C LEU A 29 -3.01 -0.55 -8.67
N ALA A 30 -1.93 -0.03 -8.10
CA ALA A 30 -0.67 0.16 -8.85
C ALA A 30 -0.09 -1.16 -9.33
N PHE A 31 -0.13 -2.22 -8.51
CA PHE A 31 0.28 -3.55 -8.93
C PHE A 31 -0.60 -4.11 -10.05
N LEU A 32 -1.92 -3.98 -9.92
CA LEU A 32 -2.88 -4.43 -10.93
C LEU A 32 -2.72 -3.70 -12.27
N ASP A 33 -2.33 -2.42 -12.23
CA ASP A 33 -2.02 -1.59 -13.39
C ASP A 33 -0.62 -1.87 -13.97
N GLY A 34 0.12 -2.85 -13.42
CA GLY A 34 1.46 -3.24 -13.88
C GLY A 34 2.54 -2.19 -13.61
N LYS A 35 2.29 -1.24 -12.72
CA LYS A 35 3.25 -0.19 -12.38
C LYS A 35 4.34 -0.73 -11.47
N PRO A 36 5.56 -0.19 -11.52
CA PRO A 36 6.61 -0.59 -10.59
C PRO A 36 6.33 -0.11 -9.16
N VAL A 37 6.88 -0.82 -8.18
CA VAL A 37 6.84 -0.45 -6.75
C VAL A 37 7.44 0.93 -6.46
N SER A 38 8.29 1.45 -7.35
CA SER A 38 8.85 2.80 -7.28
C SER A 38 7.87 3.91 -7.64
N ASP A 39 6.71 3.61 -8.23
CA ASP A 39 5.63 4.58 -8.51
C ASP A 39 4.83 4.98 -7.26
N CYS A 40 5.35 4.67 -6.07
CA CYS A 40 4.76 5.09 -4.81
C CYS A 40 4.64 6.63 -4.77
N PRO A 41 3.42 7.19 -4.68
CA PRO A 41 3.21 8.64 -4.76
C PRO A 41 3.64 9.37 -3.47
N TYR A 42 3.89 8.63 -2.40
CA TYR A 42 4.25 9.17 -1.10
C TYR A 42 5.78 9.33 -1.01
N ARG A 43 6.24 10.58 -0.93
CA ARG A 43 7.67 10.88 -0.73
C ARG A 43 8.04 10.82 0.74
N ASP A 44 9.24 10.32 1.05
CA ASP A 44 9.80 10.38 2.40
C ASP A 44 10.17 11.84 2.72
N LYS A 45 9.29 12.53 3.44
CA LYS A 45 9.48 13.92 3.85
C LYS A 45 10.11 13.95 5.24
N ARG A 46 11.32 13.41 5.40
CA ARG A 46 12.04 13.57 6.67
C ARG A 46 12.31 15.03 6.91
N LYS A 47 12.12 15.44 8.17
CA LYS A 47 12.68 16.69 8.67
C LYS A 47 14.13 16.43 9.03
N ASP A 48 14.97 17.46 8.97
CA ASP A 48 16.38 17.39 9.34
C ASP A 48 16.59 16.98 10.82
N ASP A 49 15.53 17.08 11.64
CA ASP A 49 15.48 16.67 13.05
C ASP A 49 15.28 15.16 13.27
N GLY A 50 15.16 14.35 12.21
CA GLY A 50 14.98 12.91 12.28
C GLY A 50 13.60 12.44 12.78
N ARG A 51 12.65 13.35 13.04
CA ARG A 51 11.32 12.99 13.54
C ARG A 51 10.46 12.38 12.44
N LEU A 52 9.64 11.41 12.84
CA LEU A 52 8.75 10.68 11.95
C LEU A 52 7.70 11.63 11.37
N SER A 53 7.76 11.86 10.06
CA SER A 53 6.64 12.40 9.31
C SER A 53 5.64 11.30 9.02
N TRP A 54 4.35 11.65 9.09
CA TRP A 54 3.23 10.75 8.79
C TRP A 54 3.38 10.06 7.42
N SER A 55 4.20 10.60 6.50
CA SER A 55 4.51 10.02 5.20
C SER A 55 5.04 8.59 5.25
N ARG A 56 5.83 8.19 6.25
CA ARG A 56 6.32 6.79 6.31
C ARG A 56 5.18 5.79 6.51
N SER A 57 4.17 6.11 7.31
CA SER A 57 3.01 5.23 7.49
C SER A 57 2.24 5.06 6.18
N TYR A 58 2.08 6.13 5.39
CA TYR A 58 1.46 6.06 4.06
C TYR A 58 2.29 5.27 3.05
N ILE A 59 3.62 5.48 3.04
CA ILE A 59 4.57 4.70 2.23
C ILE A 59 4.44 3.22 2.58
N THR A 60 4.56 2.86 3.86
CA THR A 60 4.46 1.47 4.32
C THR A 60 3.11 0.85 3.98
N ALA A 61 2.01 1.58 4.16
CA ALA A 61 0.68 1.08 3.82
C ALA A 61 0.54 0.82 2.31
N TRP A 62 1.05 1.72 1.47
CA TRP A 62 1.05 1.54 0.01
C TRP A 62 1.89 0.33 -0.42
N HIS A 63 3.13 0.21 0.08
CA HIS A 63 3.98 -0.95 -0.21
C HIS A 63 3.35 -2.25 0.27
N SER A 64 2.69 -2.23 1.44
CA SER A 64 1.98 -3.40 1.97
C SER A 64 0.89 -3.86 1.02
N GLY A 65 0.13 -2.94 0.41
CA GLY A 65 -0.87 -3.27 -0.61
C GLY A 65 -0.27 -3.87 -1.87
N TYR A 66 0.80 -3.27 -2.38
CA TYR A 66 1.51 -3.76 -3.56
C TYR A 66 2.08 -5.18 -3.35
N GLN A 67 2.85 -5.37 -2.27
CA GLN A 67 3.47 -6.65 -1.91
C GLN A 67 2.45 -7.74 -1.57
N HIS A 68 1.28 -7.35 -1.06
CA HIS A 68 0.21 -8.31 -0.82
C HIS A 68 -0.29 -8.92 -2.14
N CYS A 69 -0.45 -8.12 -3.18
CA CYS A 69 -0.84 -8.62 -4.51
C CYS A 69 0.25 -9.45 -5.15
N GLN A 70 1.50 -9.00 -5.03
CA GLN A 70 2.66 -9.72 -5.53
C GLN A 70 2.74 -11.15 -4.96
N ARG A 71 2.62 -11.29 -3.63
CA ARG A 71 2.65 -12.61 -2.98
C ARG A 71 1.50 -13.51 -3.40
N GLN A 72 0.32 -12.96 -3.65
CA GLN A 72 -0.84 -13.74 -4.12
C GLN A 72 -0.67 -14.20 -5.56
N GLN A 73 -0.03 -13.39 -6.42
CA GLN A 73 0.29 -13.79 -7.79
C GLN A 73 1.38 -14.87 -7.81
N GLU A 74 2.41 -14.74 -6.97
CA GLU A 74 3.46 -15.76 -6.81
C GLU A 74 2.84 -17.08 -6.32
N ALA A 75 2.01 -17.05 -5.28
CA ALA A 75 1.34 -18.24 -4.75
C ALA A 75 0.31 -18.87 -5.71
N ALA A 76 -0.26 -18.10 -6.64
CA ALA A 76 -1.15 -18.61 -7.69
C ALA A 76 -0.39 -19.17 -8.90
N SER A 77 0.92 -18.91 -8.99
CA SER A 77 1.79 -19.39 -10.07
C SER A 77 2.55 -20.68 -9.72
N GLU A 78 2.42 -21.17 -8.49
CA GLU A 78 2.92 -22.46 -7.98
C GLU A 78 1.82 -23.53 -7.96
#